data_AF-A0A7K0VJ00-F1
#
_entry.id   AF-A0A7K0VJ00-F1
#
_cell.length_a   1.000
_cell.length_b   1.000
_cell.length_c   1.000
_cell.angle_alpha   90.00
_cell.angle_beta   90.00
_cell.angle_gamma   90.00
#
_symmetry.space_group_name_H-M   'P 1'
#
loop_
_entity.id
_entity.type
_entity.pdbx_description
1 polymer ?
#
loop_
_entity_poly.entity_id
_entity_poly.type
_entity_poly.pdbx_seq_one_letter_code
_entity_poly.pdbx_strand_id
1 'polypeptide(L)'
;MVVTNQHLPTVIVVAALAVLGGLYMSLQHEVIHGHPTRVRWLNWLMVAAPLGMVLPLDRYRDTHLEHHRAVLTDPASDPESKYVSAETWQRSSAPYRWLLFVYQTLAGRLTVGPVLAVVRSIRSDLREMRTRPIVRRAWLLHLIGLAALVVALRAVSMPLWIYALGFVFGGSSLTSLRSFAEHLAVEPGPRTAMVHSGWFFSLIFLNNNLHYAHHEAPAVSWFRLPALAQELDADNAAAGVAGVYRGYGNIARRYLFRPLVHPVHPISATIDA
;
A
#
# COMPACT_ATOMS: atom_id res chain seq x y z
N MET A 1 28.41 7.66 22.83
CA MET A 1 27.34 6.84 23.44
C MET A 1 26.45 6.32 22.32
N VAL A 2 26.39 5.00 22.10
CA VAL A 2 25.49 4.41 21.10
C VAL A 2 24.12 4.28 21.76
N VAL A 3 23.16 5.10 21.36
CA VAL A 3 21.77 4.98 21.84
C VAL A 3 21.14 3.77 21.17
N THR A 4 20.89 2.72 21.93
CA THR A 4 20.20 1.51 21.46
C THR A 4 18.71 1.57 21.80
N ASN A 5 17.91 0.69 21.20
CA ASN A 5 16.46 0.60 21.47
C ASN A 5 16.11 0.47 22.97
N GLN A 6 17.02 -0.12 23.76
CA GLN A 6 16.86 -0.33 25.20
C GLN A 6 16.92 0.96 26.02
N HIS A 7 17.45 2.05 25.44
CA HIS A 7 17.60 3.35 26.10
C HIS A 7 16.49 4.34 25.72
N LEU A 8 15.55 3.94 24.86
CA LEU A 8 14.46 4.78 24.39
C LEU A 8 13.13 4.26 24.92
N PRO A 9 12.16 5.15 25.22
CA PRO A 9 10.79 4.74 25.48
C PRO A 9 10.25 3.91 24.32
N THR A 10 9.60 2.77 24.63
CA THR A 10 9.05 1.83 23.65
C THR A 10 8.19 2.52 22.58
N VAL A 11 7.39 3.52 22.97
CA VAL A 11 6.54 4.28 22.04
C VAL A 11 7.35 5.02 20.97
N ILE A 12 8.51 5.58 21.32
CA ILE A 12 9.39 6.27 20.38
C ILE A 12 9.99 5.25 19.40
N VAL A 13 10.41 4.09 19.91
CA VAL A 13 10.95 3.01 19.08
C VAL A 13 9.90 2.51 18.08
N VAL A 14 8.67 2.24 18.53
CA VAL A 14 7.56 1.81 17.68
C VAL A 14 7.24 2.86 16.62
N ALA A 15 7.15 4.14 16.98
CA ALA A 15 6.85 5.22 16.05
C ALA A 15 7.97 5.41 15.00
N ALA A 16 9.23 5.38 15.42
CA ALA A 16 10.37 5.46 14.52
C ALA A 16 10.40 4.27 13.55
N LEU A 17 10.17 3.05 14.05
CA LEU A 17 10.06 1.86 13.22
C LEU A 17 8.90 1.95 12.23
N ALA A 18 7.75 2.50 12.61
CA ALA A 18 6.63 2.71 11.69
C ALA A 18 7.02 3.62 10.53
N VAL A 19 7.66 4.77 10.82
CA VAL A 19 8.16 5.69 9.79
C VAL A 19 9.17 5.01 8.87
N LEU A 20 10.14 4.27 9.42
CA LEU A 20 11.12 3.52 8.63
C LEU A 20 10.47 2.41 7.80
N GLY A 21 9.47 1.72 8.34
CA GLY A 21 8.70 0.70 7.63
C GLY A 21 7.92 1.28 6.45
N GLY A 22 7.25 2.42 6.65
CA GLY A 22 6.53 3.12 5.58
C GLY A 22 7.46 3.62 4.47
N LEU A 23 8.63 4.18 4.85
CA LEU A 23 9.66 4.58 3.90
C LEU A 23 10.21 3.38 3.13
N TYR A 24 10.49 2.27 3.81
CA TYR A 24 11.00 1.04 3.20
C TYR A 24 10.00 0.45 2.20
N MET A 25 8.71 0.40 2.57
CA MET A 25 7.65 -0.08 1.66
C MET A 25 7.44 0.86 0.46
N SER A 26 7.63 2.17 0.64
CA SER A 26 7.64 3.12 -0.47
C SER A 26 8.87 2.91 -1.37
N LEU A 27 10.05 2.64 -0.81
CA LEU A 27 11.22 2.27 -1.60
C LEU A 27 11.01 0.95 -2.35
N GLN A 28 10.35 -0.04 -1.74
CA GLN A 28 9.97 -1.28 -2.43
C GLN A 28 9.09 -0.99 -3.65
N HIS A 29 8.10 -0.11 -3.50
CA HIS A 29 7.27 0.36 -4.62
C HIS A 29 8.13 0.97 -5.74
N GLU A 30 9.09 1.83 -5.40
CA GLU A 30 9.97 2.44 -6.41
C GLU A 30 10.83 1.40 -7.15
N VAL A 31 11.36 0.42 -6.42
CA VAL A 31 12.24 -0.61 -7.00
C VAL A 31 11.49 -1.52 -7.96
N ILE A 32 10.23 -1.85 -7.70
CA ILE A 32 9.45 -2.71 -8.59
C ILE A 32 9.13 -2.02 -9.93
N HIS A 33 9.15 -0.68 -9.97
CA HIS A 33 9.05 0.13 -11.19
C HIS A 33 10.41 0.41 -11.86
N GLY A 34 11.51 -0.03 -11.25
CA GLY A 34 12.83 -0.05 -11.88
C GLY A 34 13.73 1.13 -11.54
N HIS A 35 13.43 1.90 -10.48
CA HIS A 35 14.24 3.02 -9.98
C HIS A 35 14.68 2.79 -8.51
N PRO A 36 15.59 3.60 -7.90
CA PRO A 36 16.10 4.91 -8.29
C PRO A 36 17.20 4.91 -9.36
N THR A 37 17.89 3.80 -9.60
CA THR A 37 19.02 3.76 -10.55
C THR A 37 18.64 3.07 -11.85
N ARG A 38 19.43 3.28 -12.92
CA ARG A 38 19.30 2.54 -14.18
C ARG A 38 19.77 1.07 -14.07
N VAL A 39 20.43 0.72 -12.97
CA VAL A 39 21.05 -0.61 -12.77
C VAL A 39 20.11 -1.46 -11.92
N ARG A 40 19.37 -2.34 -12.60
CA ARG A 40 18.32 -3.15 -11.96
C ARG A 40 18.80 -3.88 -10.70
N TRP A 41 19.90 -4.63 -10.77
CA TRP A 41 20.36 -5.44 -9.62
C TRP A 41 20.71 -4.59 -8.39
N LEU A 42 21.17 -3.35 -8.58
CA LEU A 42 21.47 -2.43 -7.49
C LEU A 42 20.18 -1.97 -6.79
N ASN A 43 19.12 -1.67 -7.56
CA ASN A 43 17.80 -1.36 -6.99
C ASN A 43 17.26 -2.55 -6.19
N TRP A 44 17.36 -3.77 -6.73
CA TRP A 44 16.91 -4.98 -6.04
C TRP A 44 17.67 -5.20 -4.72
N LEU A 45 18.97 -4.92 -4.67
CA LEU A 45 19.77 -5.06 -3.45
C LEU A 45 19.27 -4.15 -2.31
N MET A 46 18.77 -2.94 -2.63
CA MET A 46 18.24 -1.99 -1.63
C MET A 46 17.05 -2.55 -0.85
N VAL A 47 16.32 -3.49 -1.45
CA VAL A 47 15.06 -4.02 -0.90
C VAL A 47 15.01 -5.55 -0.83
N ALA A 48 16.15 -6.21 -1.03
CA ALA A 48 16.24 -7.66 -1.06
C ALA A 48 15.93 -8.30 0.30
N ALA A 49 16.21 -7.58 1.40
CA ALA A 49 15.89 -8.04 2.74
C ALA A 49 14.37 -8.02 2.97
N PRO A 50 13.74 -9.08 3.52
CA PRO A 50 12.30 -9.10 3.73
C PRO A 50 11.89 -8.35 5.02
N LEU A 51 12.32 -7.09 5.17
CA LEU A 51 12.08 -6.28 6.37
C LEU A 51 10.58 -6.07 6.65
N GLY A 52 9.77 -5.99 5.60
CA GLY A 52 8.32 -5.92 5.71
C GLY A 52 7.65 -7.22 6.18
N MET A 53 8.36 -8.35 6.24
CA MET A 53 7.95 -9.70 6.67
C MET A 53 6.79 -10.37 5.92
N VAL A 54 5.81 -9.63 5.42
CA VAL A 54 4.51 -10.20 5.01
C VAL A 54 4.56 -10.91 3.66
N LEU A 55 5.01 -10.22 2.60
CA LEU A 55 4.92 -10.72 1.22
C LEU A 55 6.30 -10.80 0.57
N PRO A 56 6.54 -11.83 -0.27
CA PRO A 56 7.70 -11.86 -1.14
C PRO A 56 7.71 -10.65 -2.09
N LEU A 57 8.88 -10.02 -2.26
CA LEU A 57 9.02 -8.84 -3.12
C LEU A 57 8.61 -9.11 -4.58
N ASP A 58 8.91 -10.28 -5.12
CA ASP A 58 8.47 -10.67 -6.48
C ASP A 58 6.95 -10.74 -6.59
N ARG A 59 6.25 -11.19 -5.54
CA ARG A 59 4.79 -11.26 -5.53
C ARG A 59 4.18 -9.88 -5.46
N TYR A 60 4.74 -9.01 -4.62
CA TYR A 60 4.36 -7.61 -4.59
C TYR A 60 4.54 -6.94 -5.96
N ARG A 61 5.69 -7.13 -6.63
CA ARG A 61 5.92 -6.63 -7.99
C ARG A 61 4.85 -7.12 -8.95
N ASP A 62 4.65 -8.43 -9.02
CA ASP A 62 3.78 -9.03 -10.03
C ASP A 62 2.33 -8.55 -9.88
N THR A 63 1.81 -8.52 -8.65
CA THR A 63 0.43 -8.04 -8.38
C THR A 63 0.30 -6.54 -8.58
N HIS A 64 1.31 -5.75 -8.24
CA HIS A 64 1.25 -4.31 -8.43
C HIS A 64 1.36 -3.92 -9.91
N LEU A 65 2.17 -4.62 -10.70
CA LEU A 65 2.22 -4.41 -12.16
C LEU A 65 0.94 -4.87 -12.87
N GLU A 66 0.21 -5.83 -12.31
CA GLU A 66 -1.13 -6.19 -12.75
C GLU A 66 -2.11 -5.04 -12.47
N HIS A 67 -2.07 -4.44 -11.28
CA HIS A 67 -2.85 -3.24 -10.95
C HIS A 67 -2.67 -2.09 -11.95
N HIS A 68 -1.43 -1.78 -12.37
CA HIS A 68 -1.17 -0.74 -13.39
C HIS A 68 -1.76 -1.04 -14.78
N ARG A 69 -2.08 -2.30 -15.07
CA ARG A 69 -2.68 -2.72 -16.34
C ARG A 69 -4.18 -2.99 -16.23
N ALA A 70 -4.70 -3.02 -15.00
CA ALA A 70 -6.09 -3.33 -14.72
C ALA A 70 -7.00 -2.15 -15.02
N VAL A 71 -8.30 -2.41 -15.08
CA VAL A 71 -9.29 -1.36 -14.98
C VAL A 71 -9.31 -0.91 -13.51
N LEU A 72 -8.66 0.22 -13.21
CA LEU A 72 -8.53 0.73 -11.84
C LEU A 72 -9.85 0.66 -11.08
N THR A 73 -9.82 0.24 -9.83
CA THR A 73 -10.97 0.03 -8.92
C THR A 73 -11.88 -1.15 -9.22
N ASP A 74 -11.77 -1.81 -10.38
CA ASP A 74 -12.61 -2.97 -10.70
C ASP A 74 -12.27 -4.16 -9.78
N PRO A 75 -13.20 -4.64 -8.93
CA PRO A 75 -12.94 -5.75 -8.02
C PRO A 75 -12.58 -7.07 -8.72
N ALA A 76 -12.84 -7.23 -10.03
CA ALA A 76 -12.50 -8.44 -10.77
C ALA A 76 -11.07 -8.42 -11.35
N SER A 77 -10.60 -7.28 -11.82
CA SER A 77 -9.31 -7.16 -12.52
C SER A 77 -8.22 -6.43 -11.72
N ASP A 78 -8.59 -5.55 -10.79
CA ASP A 78 -7.66 -4.76 -9.98
C ASP A 78 -7.37 -5.47 -8.63
N PRO A 79 -6.17 -6.04 -8.42
CA PRO A 79 -5.81 -6.72 -7.18
C PRO A 79 -5.70 -5.79 -5.97
N GLU A 80 -5.62 -4.47 -6.18
CA GLU A 80 -5.57 -3.45 -5.13
C GLU A 80 -6.93 -2.78 -4.90
N SER A 81 -7.99 -3.24 -5.59
CA SER A 81 -9.33 -2.69 -5.44
C SER A 81 -9.80 -2.73 -3.98
N LYS A 82 -10.29 -1.57 -3.51
CA LYS A 82 -10.96 -1.42 -2.22
C LYS A 82 -12.45 -1.80 -2.28
N TYR A 83 -12.98 -2.05 -3.47
CA TYR A 83 -14.38 -2.36 -3.70
C TYR A 83 -14.61 -3.87 -3.73
N VAL A 84 -15.89 -4.26 -3.64
CA VAL A 84 -16.35 -5.62 -3.93
C VAL A 84 -17.45 -5.57 -4.99
N SER A 85 -17.63 -6.66 -5.73
CA SER A 85 -18.74 -6.79 -6.68
C SER A 85 -20.10 -6.85 -5.97
N ALA A 86 -21.17 -6.51 -6.68
CA ALA A 86 -22.54 -6.63 -6.17
C ALA A 86 -22.86 -8.09 -5.76
N GLU A 87 -22.43 -9.07 -6.55
CA GLU A 87 -22.58 -10.50 -6.22
C GLU A 87 -21.87 -10.86 -4.91
N THR A 88 -20.61 -10.42 -4.75
CA THR A 88 -19.84 -10.66 -3.51
C THR A 88 -20.57 -10.06 -2.31
N TRP A 89 -21.12 -8.85 -2.47
CA TRP A 89 -21.89 -8.19 -1.43
C TRP A 89 -23.16 -8.94 -1.05
N GLN A 90 -23.95 -9.36 -2.04
CA GLN A 90 -25.20 -10.11 -1.81
C GLN A 90 -24.94 -11.43 -1.08
N ARG A 91 -23.84 -12.13 -1.40
CA ARG A 91 -23.43 -13.39 -0.76
C ARG A 91 -22.74 -13.22 0.59
N SER A 92 -22.39 -11.99 0.97
CA SER A 92 -21.69 -11.67 2.21
C SER A 92 -22.62 -11.65 3.42
N SER A 93 -22.14 -12.19 4.55
CA SER A 93 -22.84 -12.10 5.84
C SER A 93 -22.82 -10.66 6.38
N ALA A 94 -23.77 -10.32 7.26
CA ALA A 94 -23.85 -9.00 7.87
C ALA A 94 -22.55 -8.55 8.59
N PRO A 95 -21.85 -9.42 9.36
CA PRO A 95 -20.57 -9.06 9.96
C PRO A 95 -19.48 -8.72 8.92
N TYR A 96 -19.43 -9.44 7.80
CA TYR A 96 -18.45 -9.15 6.75
C TYR A 96 -18.79 -7.85 6.00
N ARG A 97 -20.08 -7.58 5.75
CA ARG A 97 -20.52 -6.29 5.20
C ARG A 97 -20.14 -5.12 6.13
N TRP A 98 -20.31 -5.28 7.44
CA TRP A 98 -19.87 -4.29 8.42
C TRP A 98 -18.36 -4.08 8.41
N LEU A 99 -17.58 -5.17 8.35
CA LEU A 99 -16.13 -5.11 8.20
C LEU A 99 -15.70 -4.34 6.94
N LEU A 100 -16.39 -4.54 5.82
CA LEU A 100 -16.13 -3.80 4.59
C LEU A 100 -16.39 -2.30 4.76
N PHE A 101 -17.44 -1.89 5.47
CA PHE A 101 -17.66 -0.49 5.81
C PHE A 101 -16.58 0.08 6.73
N VAL A 102 -16.16 -0.67 7.76
CA VAL A 102 -15.06 -0.28 8.65
C VAL A 102 -13.78 -0.08 7.83
N TYR A 103 -13.47 -0.98 6.90
CA TYR A 103 -12.31 -0.89 6.00
C TYR A 103 -12.32 0.37 5.11
N GLN A 104 -13.49 0.95 4.83
CA GLN A 104 -13.61 2.21 4.10
C GLN A 104 -13.48 3.47 4.98
N THR A 105 -13.45 3.34 6.30
CA THR A 105 -13.04 4.44 7.19
C THR A 105 -11.52 4.50 7.29
N LEU A 106 -10.94 5.67 7.55
CA LEU A 106 -9.49 5.77 7.73
C LEU A 106 -9.05 5.00 8.98
N ALA A 107 -9.76 5.09 10.11
CA ALA A 107 -9.40 4.33 11.31
C ALA A 107 -9.38 2.81 11.04
N GLY A 108 -10.40 2.28 10.37
CA GLY A 108 -10.44 0.87 9.98
C GLY A 108 -9.37 0.51 8.95
N ARG A 109 -9.09 1.38 7.98
CA ARG A 109 -8.00 1.19 7.01
C ARG A 109 -6.64 1.11 7.69
N LEU A 110 -6.37 1.93 8.70
CA LEU A 110 -5.08 1.96 9.41
C LEU A 110 -4.94 0.85 10.46
N THR A 111 -6.03 0.21 10.87
CA THR A 111 -5.99 -0.82 11.93
C THR A 111 -6.24 -2.22 11.37
N VAL A 112 -7.39 -2.40 10.75
CA VAL A 112 -7.84 -3.68 10.19
C VAL A 112 -7.29 -3.89 8.78
N GLY A 113 -7.03 -2.80 8.04
CA GLY A 113 -6.58 -2.85 6.66
C GLY A 113 -5.28 -3.64 6.43
N PRO A 114 -4.18 -3.41 7.17
CA PRO A 114 -2.95 -4.19 7.02
C PRO A 114 -3.19 -5.69 7.18
N VAL A 115 -3.98 -6.09 8.18
CA VAL A 115 -4.30 -7.50 8.44
C VAL A 115 -5.12 -8.09 7.28
N LEU A 116 -6.13 -7.37 6.78
CA LEU A 116 -6.92 -7.83 5.64
C LEU A 116 -6.09 -7.95 4.36
N ALA A 117 -5.19 -7.01 4.11
CA ALA A 117 -4.29 -7.06 2.96
C ALA A 117 -3.41 -8.33 3.02
N VAL A 118 -2.77 -8.59 4.17
CA VAL A 118 -1.98 -9.81 4.42
C VAL A 118 -2.80 -11.07 4.12
N VAL A 119 -3.99 -11.17 4.72
CA VAL A 119 -4.84 -12.36 4.58
C VAL A 119 -5.28 -12.57 3.13
N ARG A 120 -5.65 -11.51 2.42
CA ARG A 120 -6.06 -11.58 1.00
C ARG A 120 -4.89 -12.03 0.12
N SER A 121 -3.72 -11.40 0.27
CA SER A 121 -2.54 -11.74 -0.52
C SER A 121 -2.05 -13.17 -0.27
N ILE A 122 -1.97 -13.62 0.99
CA ILE A 122 -1.61 -15.01 1.32
C ILE A 122 -2.63 -15.99 0.73
N ARG A 123 -3.93 -15.72 0.87
CA ARG A 123 -4.97 -16.59 0.31
C ARG A 123 -4.89 -16.69 -1.22
N SER A 124 -4.59 -15.58 -1.90
CA SER A 124 -4.38 -15.58 -3.35
C SER A 124 -3.18 -16.45 -3.72
N ASP A 125 -2.03 -16.19 -3.09
CA ASP A 125 -0.79 -16.89 -3.39
C ASP A 125 -0.87 -18.38 -3.07
N LEU A 126 -1.55 -18.80 -1.99
CA LEU A 126 -1.77 -20.22 -1.69
C LEU A 126 -2.55 -20.95 -2.79
N ARG A 127 -3.47 -20.27 -3.47
CA ARG A 127 -4.18 -20.87 -4.63
C ARG A 127 -3.24 -20.98 -5.82
N GLU A 128 -2.49 -19.92 -6.11
CA GLU A 128 -1.54 -19.88 -7.22
C GLU A 128 -0.38 -20.87 -7.05
N MET A 129 0.07 -21.12 -5.83
CA MET A 129 1.12 -22.11 -5.53
C MET A 129 0.78 -23.51 -6.03
N ARG A 130 -0.50 -23.86 -6.20
CA ARG A 130 -0.92 -25.17 -6.69
C ARG A 130 -0.46 -25.42 -8.13
N THR A 131 -0.45 -24.38 -8.96
CA THR A 131 -0.16 -24.48 -10.39
C THR A 131 1.09 -23.71 -10.82
N ARG A 132 1.60 -22.79 -10.00
CA ARG A 132 2.73 -21.91 -10.35
C ARG A 132 3.98 -22.19 -9.50
N PRO A 133 4.97 -22.95 -10.02
CA PRO A 133 6.24 -23.20 -9.33
C PRO A 133 7.00 -21.92 -8.94
N ILE A 134 6.88 -20.87 -9.74
CA ILE A 134 7.52 -19.58 -9.48
C ILE A 134 7.02 -18.93 -8.18
N VAL A 135 5.73 -19.05 -7.87
CA VAL A 135 5.14 -18.52 -6.63
C VAL A 135 5.66 -19.31 -5.43
N ARG A 136 5.74 -20.64 -5.54
CA ARG A 136 6.34 -21.49 -4.48
C ARG A 136 7.79 -21.12 -4.21
N ARG A 137 8.59 -20.91 -5.26
CA ARG A 137 10.00 -20.50 -5.13
C ARG A 137 10.14 -19.13 -4.46
N ALA A 138 9.31 -18.15 -4.84
CA ALA A 138 9.32 -16.82 -4.23
C ALA A 138 9.06 -16.90 -2.72
N TRP A 139 8.07 -17.69 -2.31
CA TRP A 139 7.77 -17.91 -0.89
C TRP A 139 8.86 -18.68 -0.14
N LEU A 140 9.46 -19.71 -0.74
CA LEU A 140 10.58 -20.43 -0.13
C LEU A 140 11.75 -19.47 0.16
N LEU A 141 12.14 -18.66 -0.82
CA LEU A 141 13.22 -17.68 -0.66
C LEU A 141 12.87 -16.61 0.38
N HIS A 142 11.62 -16.15 0.37
CA HIS A 142 11.11 -15.20 1.37
C HIS A 142 11.20 -15.78 2.79
N LEU A 143 10.78 -17.04 3.00
CA LEU A 143 10.86 -17.70 4.31
C LEU A 143 12.30 -17.90 4.80
N ILE A 144 13.23 -18.24 3.89
CA ILE A 144 14.67 -18.30 4.21
C ILE A 144 15.18 -16.92 4.64
N GLY A 145 14.81 -15.87 3.89
CA GLY A 145 15.15 -14.49 4.24
C GLY A 145 14.54 -14.04 5.58
N LEU A 146 13.30 -14.45 5.88
CA LEU A 146 12.67 -14.18 7.17
C LEU A 146 13.41 -14.85 8.32
N ALA A 147 13.84 -16.10 8.15
CA ALA A 147 14.63 -16.79 9.17
C ALA A 147 15.94 -16.03 9.46
N ALA A 148 16.64 -15.60 8.41
CA ALA A 148 17.85 -14.77 8.55
C ALA A 148 17.55 -13.43 9.24
N LEU A 149 16.45 -12.75 8.88
CA LEU A 149 16.02 -11.51 9.51
C LEU A 149 15.74 -11.71 11.00
N VAL A 150 15.03 -12.77 11.39
CA VAL A 150 14.74 -13.07 12.80
C VAL A 150 16.04 -13.29 13.59
N VAL A 151 17.01 -14.00 13.02
CA VAL A 151 18.34 -14.18 13.64
C VAL A 151 19.03 -12.82 13.81
N ALA A 152 19.04 -11.97 12.78
CA ALA A 152 19.65 -10.65 12.85
C ALA A 152 18.99 -9.73 13.90
N LEU A 153 17.65 -9.73 13.97
CA LEU A 153 16.90 -8.96 14.97
C LEU A 153 17.22 -9.41 16.39
N ARG A 154 17.33 -10.73 16.62
CA ARG A 154 17.73 -11.29 17.91
C ARG A 154 19.17 -10.92 18.27
N ALA A 155 20.09 -10.95 17.31
CA ALA A 155 21.49 -10.59 17.53
C ALA A 155 21.66 -9.14 18.02
N VAL A 156 20.79 -8.23 17.60
CA VAL A 156 20.77 -6.82 18.07
C VAL A 156 19.79 -6.58 19.22
N SER A 157 19.28 -7.65 19.84
CA SER A 157 18.31 -7.59 20.94
C SER A 157 17.07 -6.75 20.63
N MET A 158 16.62 -6.74 19.37
CA MET A 158 15.37 -6.09 18.98
C MET A 158 14.19 -7.00 19.34
N PRO A 159 13.26 -6.57 20.21
CA PRO A 159 12.09 -7.39 20.53
C PRO A 159 11.21 -7.58 19.29
N LEU A 160 10.99 -8.84 18.90
CA LEU A 160 10.29 -9.17 17.66
C LEU A 160 8.87 -8.55 17.59
N TRP A 161 8.18 -8.45 18.73
CA TRP A 161 6.85 -7.85 18.78
C TRP A 161 6.89 -6.32 18.59
N ILE A 162 7.94 -5.63 19.06
CA ILE A 162 8.14 -4.18 18.82
C ILE A 162 8.41 -3.96 17.33
N TYR A 163 9.25 -4.80 16.72
CA TYR A 163 9.52 -4.75 15.30
C TYR A 163 8.27 -5.00 14.46
N ALA A 164 7.50 -6.05 14.80
CA ALA A 164 6.27 -6.38 14.10
C ALA A 164 5.21 -5.27 14.26
N LEU A 165 5.06 -4.69 15.46
CA LEU A 165 4.10 -3.61 15.70
C LEU A 165 4.50 -2.29 15.00
N GLY A 166 5.77 -1.89 15.13
CA GLY A 166 6.28 -0.66 14.54
C GLY A 166 6.51 -0.79 13.04
N PHE A 167 7.52 -1.59 12.65
CA PHE A 167 8.01 -1.63 11.27
C PHE A 167 7.01 -2.28 10.32
N VAL A 168 6.47 -3.44 10.70
CA VAL A 168 5.58 -4.20 9.83
C VAL A 168 4.18 -3.59 9.83
N PHE A 169 3.51 -3.59 10.98
CA PHE A 169 2.13 -3.12 11.09
C PHE A 169 2.03 -1.59 10.91
N GLY A 170 2.83 -0.81 11.65
CA GLY A 170 2.85 0.65 11.52
C GLY A 170 3.30 1.11 10.14
N GLY A 171 4.30 0.46 9.54
CA GLY A 171 4.72 0.72 8.16
C GLY A 171 3.60 0.42 7.15
N SER A 172 2.95 -0.74 7.24
CA SER A 172 1.79 -1.07 6.39
C SER A 172 0.61 -0.13 6.61
N SER A 173 0.43 0.37 7.83
CA SER A 173 -0.59 1.39 8.14
C SER A 173 -0.28 2.71 7.43
N LEU A 174 0.99 3.15 7.41
CA LEU A 174 1.40 4.34 6.64
C LEU A 174 1.23 4.14 5.13
N THR A 175 1.58 2.97 4.60
CA THR A 175 1.30 2.64 3.19
C THR A 175 -0.20 2.67 2.88
N SER A 176 -1.02 2.21 3.83
CA SER A 176 -2.49 2.25 3.71
C SER A 176 -3.06 3.66 3.86
N LEU A 177 -2.42 4.53 4.65
CA LEU A 177 -2.74 5.97 4.73
C LEU A 177 -2.51 6.63 3.37
N ARG A 178 -1.35 6.35 2.76
CA ARG A 178 -0.99 6.85 1.43
C ARG A 178 -2.08 6.50 0.40
N SER A 179 -2.43 5.22 0.29
CA SER A 179 -3.38 4.71 -0.71
C SER A 179 -4.86 4.85 -0.37
N PHE A 180 -5.20 5.41 0.80
CA PHE A 180 -6.58 5.44 1.28
C PHE A 180 -7.53 6.15 0.31
N ALA A 181 -7.13 7.32 -0.17
CA ALA A 181 -7.95 8.16 -1.05
C ALA A 181 -7.48 8.16 -2.52
N GLU A 182 -6.43 7.41 -2.84
CA GLU A 182 -5.78 7.44 -4.16
C GLU A 182 -6.68 6.96 -5.29
N HIS A 183 -7.41 5.83 -5.12
CA HIS A 183 -8.34 5.36 -6.17
C HIS A 183 -9.81 5.46 -5.80
N LEU A 184 -10.62 6.02 -6.69
CA LEU A 184 -12.07 6.15 -6.54
C LEU A 184 -12.79 5.70 -7.82
N ALA A 185 -13.85 4.91 -7.66
CA ALA A 185 -14.65 4.39 -8.76
C ALA A 185 -15.61 5.49 -9.24
N VAL A 186 -15.09 6.40 -10.06
CA VAL A 186 -15.82 7.55 -10.63
C VAL A 186 -15.83 7.46 -12.14
N GLU A 187 -16.92 7.92 -12.76
CA GLU A 187 -17.07 8.06 -14.22
C GLU A 187 -17.86 9.32 -14.57
N PRO A 188 -17.51 10.03 -15.66
CA PRO A 188 -16.35 9.80 -16.55
C PRO A 188 -15.06 10.43 -15.99
N GLY A 189 -13.89 9.87 -16.31
CA GLY A 189 -12.57 10.48 -16.04
C GLY A 189 -11.61 9.61 -15.21
N PRO A 190 -10.40 10.10 -14.89
CA PRO A 190 -9.43 9.34 -14.13
C PRO A 190 -9.91 8.95 -12.73
N ARG A 191 -9.67 7.68 -12.39
CA ARG A 191 -10.02 7.09 -11.10
C ARG A 191 -8.94 7.33 -10.04
N THR A 192 -7.99 8.22 -10.29
CA THR A 192 -6.84 8.47 -9.42
C THR A 192 -6.85 9.90 -8.90
N ALA A 193 -6.84 10.05 -7.59
CA ALA A 193 -6.80 11.31 -6.87
C ALA A 193 -5.38 11.84 -6.70
N MET A 194 -5.28 13.13 -6.40
CA MET A 194 -4.03 13.78 -5.98
C MET A 194 -4.07 14.08 -4.49
N VAL A 195 -3.01 13.72 -3.75
CA VAL A 195 -2.88 14.07 -2.34
C VAL A 195 -1.63 14.92 -2.16
N HIS A 196 -1.79 16.23 -2.03
CA HIS A 196 -0.69 17.11 -1.66
C HIS A 196 -0.30 16.89 -0.20
N SER A 197 0.98 16.96 0.13
CA SER A 197 1.43 16.80 1.51
C SER A 197 2.66 17.65 1.82
N GLY A 198 2.95 17.83 3.11
CA GLY A 198 4.18 18.51 3.53
C GLY A 198 5.41 17.60 3.40
N TRP A 199 6.59 18.19 3.58
CA TRP A 199 7.89 17.53 3.41
C TRP A 199 7.99 16.13 4.05
N PHE A 200 7.39 15.95 5.23
CA PHE A 200 7.44 14.70 5.98
C PHE A 200 6.79 13.54 5.23
N PHE A 201 5.55 13.71 4.76
CA PHE A 201 4.83 12.66 4.04
C PHE A 201 5.33 12.52 2.61
N SER A 202 5.71 13.62 1.96
CA SER A 202 6.41 13.57 0.66
C SER A 202 7.67 12.71 0.72
N LEU A 203 8.44 12.79 1.81
CA LEU A 203 9.63 11.97 2.01
C LEU A 203 9.27 10.50 2.28
N ILE A 204 8.39 10.23 3.24
CA ILE A 204 8.06 8.84 3.62
C ILE A 204 7.42 8.09 2.46
N PHE A 205 6.59 8.77 1.67
CA PHE A 205 5.91 8.17 0.53
C PHE A 205 6.68 8.31 -0.77
N LEU A 206 7.87 8.93 -0.74
CA LEU A 206 8.67 9.21 -1.93
C LEU A 206 7.78 9.81 -3.02
N ASN A 207 7.08 10.90 -2.70
CA ASN A 207 6.13 11.61 -3.57
C ASN A 207 5.02 10.76 -4.24
N ASN A 208 4.87 9.47 -3.94
CA ASN A 208 3.90 8.57 -4.57
C ASN A 208 2.45 8.97 -4.24
N ASN A 209 2.26 9.82 -3.23
CA ASN A 209 1.00 10.52 -2.95
C ASN A 209 0.52 11.44 -4.08
N LEU A 210 1.40 11.81 -5.03
CA LEU A 210 1.06 12.45 -6.31
C LEU A 210 0.61 11.37 -7.32
N HIS A 211 -0.37 10.58 -6.91
CA HIS A 211 -0.59 9.26 -7.48
C HIS A 211 -1.12 9.28 -8.92
N TYR A 212 -1.82 10.36 -9.31
CA TYR A 212 -2.23 10.54 -10.72
C TYR A 212 -1.01 10.58 -11.64
N ALA A 213 -0.01 11.42 -11.33
CA ALA A 213 1.21 11.52 -12.12
C ALA A 213 2.00 10.19 -12.14
N HIS A 214 1.99 9.45 -11.03
CA HIS A 214 2.56 8.11 -10.97
C HIS A 214 1.87 7.13 -11.93
N HIS A 215 0.54 7.11 -11.98
CA HIS A 215 -0.18 6.23 -12.91
C HIS A 215 -0.02 6.58 -14.38
N GLU A 216 0.12 7.87 -14.70
CA GLU A 216 0.38 8.32 -16.08
C GLU A 216 1.78 7.92 -16.56
N ALA A 217 2.78 7.92 -15.67
CA ALA A 217 4.14 7.49 -16.01
C ALA A 217 4.84 6.70 -14.89
N PRO A 218 4.49 5.41 -14.67
CA PRO A 218 4.99 4.61 -13.55
C PRO A 218 6.52 4.41 -13.51
N ALA A 219 7.20 4.58 -14.65
CA ALA A 219 8.65 4.45 -14.75
C ALA A 219 9.41 5.72 -14.31
N VAL A 220 8.70 6.82 -14.05
CA VAL A 220 9.31 8.08 -13.61
C VAL A 220 9.61 7.98 -12.11
N SER A 221 10.88 8.18 -11.77
CA SER A 221 11.32 8.11 -10.37
C SER A 221 10.65 9.17 -9.50
N TRP A 222 10.34 8.81 -8.26
CA TRP A 222 9.68 9.65 -7.28
C TRP A 222 10.13 11.12 -7.17
N PHE A 223 11.43 11.40 -7.25
CA PHE A 223 11.95 12.77 -7.11
C PHE A 223 11.61 13.67 -8.31
N ARG A 224 11.13 13.09 -9.43
CA ARG A 224 10.65 13.82 -10.61
C ARG A 224 9.11 13.93 -10.66
N LEU A 225 8.38 13.14 -9.85
CA LEU A 225 6.92 13.19 -9.81
C LEU A 225 6.35 14.59 -9.55
N PRO A 226 6.94 15.44 -8.68
CA PRO A 226 6.42 16.80 -8.49
C PRO A 226 6.47 17.67 -9.76
N ALA A 227 7.52 17.52 -10.58
CA ALA A 227 7.64 18.26 -11.83
C ALA A 227 6.66 17.70 -12.88
N LEU A 228 6.59 16.36 -13.00
CA LEU A 228 5.65 15.69 -13.89
C LEU A 228 4.20 16.03 -13.56
N ALA A 229 3.84 16.10 -12.28
CA ALA A 229 2.49 16.48 -11.86
C ALA A 229 2.09 17.89 -12.33
N GLN A 230 3.05 18.82 -12.41
CA GLN A 230 2.82 20.15 -12.96
C GLN A 230 2.70 20.11 -14.50
N GLU A 231 3.58 19.36 -15.16
CA GLU A 231 3.55 19.18 -16.63
C GLU A 231 2.23 18.57 -17.12
N LEU A 232 1.67 17.63 -16.36
CA LEU A 232 0.40 16.96 -16.66
C LEU A 232 -0.85 17.73 -16.22
N ASP A 233 -0.69 18.88 -15.55
CA ASP A 233 -1.79 19.59 -14.89
C ASP A 233 -2.65 18.65 -14.02
N ALA A 234 -1.96 17.80 -13.26
CA ALA A 234 -2.55 16.65 -12.55
C ALA A 234 -3.65 17.06 -11.55
N ASP A 235 -3.55 18.27 -11.00
CA ASP A 235 -4.56 18.80 -10.09
C ASP A 235 -5.89 19.04 -10.81
N ASN A 236 -5.88 19.63 -12.01
CA ASN A 236 -7.10 19.84 -12.78
C ASN A 236 -7.66 18.51 -13.30
N ALA A 237 -6.79 17.60 -13.76
CA ALA A 237 -7.20 16.26 -14.18
C ALA A 237 -7.89 15.48 -13.05
N ALA A 238 -7.36 15.55 -11.82
CA ALA A 238 -7.93 14.85 -10.67
C ALA A 238 -9.15 15.58 -10.06
N ALA A 239 -9.17 16.92 -10.01
CA ALA A 239 -10.21 17.70 -9.36
C ALA A 239 -11.61 17.47 -9.94
N GLY A 240 -11.71 17.17 -11.23
CA GLY A 240 -12.97 16.89 -11.90
C GLY A 240 -13.57 15.52 -11.61
N VAL A 241 -12.87 14.63 -10.88
CA VAL A 241 -13.25 13.21 -10.77
C VAL A 241 -12.91 12.59 -9.41
N ALA A 242 -11.70 12.07 -9.22
CA ALA A 242 -11.30 11.37 -8.00
C ALA A 242 -10.92 12.35 -6.86
N GLY A 243 -10.67 13.61 -7.21
CA GLY A 243 -10.50 14.73 -6.28
C GLY A 243 -9.04 15.06 -5.95
N VAL A 244 -8.88 16.23 -5.33
CA VAL A 244 -7.59 16.74 -4.83
C VAL A 244 -7.68 16.96 -3.32
N TYR A 245 -6.77 16.34 -2.56
CA TYR A 245 -6.70 16.44 -1.11
C TYR A 245 -5.51 17.29 -0.66
N ARG A 246 -5.78 18.23 0.26
CA ARG A 246 -4.76 19.12 0.85
C ARG A 246 -4.20 18.53 2.15
N GLY A 247 -3.51 17.40 2.02
CA GLY A 247 -2.85 16.72 3.15
C GLY A 247 -3.66 15.64 3.84
N TYR A 248 -2.95 14.73 4.49
CA TYR A 248 -3.54 13.62 5.24
C TYR A 248 -4.38 14.06 6.46
N GLY A 249 -4.12 15.25 7.02
CA GLY A 249 -4.99 15.83 8.04
C GLY A 249 -6.38 16.20 7.52
N ASN A 250 -6.47 16.65 6.27
CA ASN A 250 -7.76 16.91 5.61
C ASN A 250 -8.54 15.60 5.41
N ILE A 251 -7.85 14.55 4.95
CA ILE A 251 -8.42 13.20 4.80
C ILE A 251 -8.91 12.67 6.16
N ALA A 252 -8.08 12.74 7.20
CA ALA A 252 -8.43 12.27 8.53
C ALA A 252 -9.66 13.02 9.08
N ARG A 253 -9.71 14.35 8.97
CA ARG A 253 -10.87 15.13 9.44
C ARG A 253 -12.18 14.70 8.78
N ARG A 254 -12.14 14.29 7.51
CA ARG A 254 -13.33 13.89 6.75
C ARG A 254 -13.73 12.44 6.99
N TYR A 255 -12.74 11.53 7.08
CA TYR A 255 -12.96 10.09 6.95
C TYR A 255 -12.43 9.25 8.11
N LEU A 256 -11.99 9.85 9.23
CA LEU A 256 -11.47 9.06 10.37
C LEU A 256 -12.44 7.95 10.79
N PHE A 257 -13.72 8.29 10.92
CA PHE A 257 -14.80 7.35 11.28
C PHE A 257 -15.96 7.36 10.29
N ARG A 258 -15.79 8.01 9.13
CA ARG A 258 -16.79 8.03 8.05
C ARG A 258 -16.25 7.28 6.85
N PRO A 259 -17.02 6.35 6.25
CA PRO A 259 -16.60 5.67 5.04
C PRO A 259 -16.27 6.66 3.93
N LEU A 260 -15.15 6.46 3.24
CA LEU A 260 -14.79 7.24 2.06
C LEU A 260 -15.78 7.00 0.91
N VAL A 261 -16.18 5.74 0.73
CA VAL A 261 -17.10 5.28 -0.31
C VAL A 261 -17.94 4.11 0.20
N HIS A 262 -19.03 3.82 -0.51
CA HIS A 262 -19.75 2.57 -0.34
C HIS A 262 -18.85 1.38 -0.79
N PRO A 263 -18.84 0.23 -0.07
CA PRO A 263 -17.97 -0.90 -0.44
C PRO A 263 -18.28 -1.55 -1.79
N VAL A 264 -19.54 -1.50 -2.24
CA VAL A 264 -19.93 -2.06 -3.54
C VAL A 264 -19.45 -1.15 -4.65
N HIS A 265 -18.78 -1.71 -5.65
CA HIS A 265 -18.32 -0.97 -6.83
C HIS A 265 -19.54 -0.36 -7.56
N PRO A 266 -19.60 0.97 -7.73
CA PRO A 266 -20.83 1.66 -8.18
C PRO A 266 -21.26 1.24 -9.59
N ILE A 267 -20.31 0.92 -10.47
CA ILE A 267 -20.59 0.53 -11.86
C ILE A 267 -21.14 -0.91 -11.95
N SER A 268 -20.82 -1.76 -10.96
CA SER A 268 -21.43 -3.08 -10.86
C SER A 268 -22.86 -3.03 -10.32
N ALA A 269 -23.28 -1.92 -9.69
CA ALA A 269 -24.64 -1.75 -9.18
C ALA A 269 -25.65 -1.37 -10.27
N THR A 270 -25.18 -0.81 -11.40
CA THR A 270 -26.03 -0.40 -12.54
C THR A 270 -26.47 -1.54 -13.45
N ILE A 271 -25.93 -2.75 -13.29
CA ILE A 271 -26.34 -3.91 -14.10
C ILE A 271 -27.58 -4.61 -13.52
N ASP A 272 -27.92 -4.33 -12.26
CA ASP A 272 -29.03 -4.96 -11.51
C ASP A 272 -30.18 -3.99 -11.17
N ALA A 273 -30.26 -2.82 -11.83
CA ALA A 273 -31.35 -1.84 -11.68
C ALA A 273 -32.17 -1.71 -12.96
#